data_AF-A0AA86ZW72-F1
#
_entry.id   AF-A0AA86ZW72-F1
#
_cell.length_a   1.000
_cell.length_b   1.000
_cell.length_c   1.000
_cell.angle_alpha   90.00
_cell.angle_beta   90.00
_cell.angle_gamma   90.00
#
_symmetry.space_group_name_H-M   'P 1'
#
loop_
_entity.id
_entity.type
_entity.pdbx_description
1 polymer ?
#
loop_
_entity_poly.entity_id
_entity_poly.type
_entity_poly.pdbx_seq_one_letter_code
_entity_poly.pdbx_strand_id
1 'polypeptide(L)'
;MILKKLFQPRRHTKEFHIFIDESISFQSQSDNITEKFYTGFLVIPTFQLKDLYNRYFQKIYHSHYKKEKKSVNVSDTMNRLALDIVKPFLTNAYIYQRPTYHKHDTTLDNTIMQQVLMLQSYIYPIKRIIADLRQQNLVVNLKLNIYLDQTNLNSQLESEYFSCKLLSQIIKNLGEENNVFFTYQTCDSKQELGIQMADMFVGAYRKQEKYAANDDNTTLIPFNVTSMIDTLNFQNQGTFLKLYGLVSLTMKGPTKKDLTTFKKFLKNELDSDSYQYPKRNNFNTIRAKLTKAKNKTYQEEFNRKLVRILVSLNKSLTKIYGNKLPKAYIKNLSQKYNRNNCNRTIANMQRNINKLQKIQLSIFKIFKLKLSLRRFNKQLDKLL
;
A
#
# COMPACT_ATOMS: atom_id res chain seq x y z
N MET A 1 -10.63 33.73 -19.07
CA MET A 1 -10.38 32.62 -18.12
C MET A 1 -10.03 31.29 -18.82
N ILE A 2 -9.34 31.31 -19.97
CA ILE A 2 -9.05 30.10 -20.78
C ILE A 2 -7.52 29.84 -20.90
N LEU A 3 -6.68 30.86 -20.69
CA LEU A 3 -5.21 30.74 -20.81
C LEU A 3 -4.50 30.01 -19.64
N LYS A 4 -5.15 29.77 -18.50
CA LYS A 4 -4.56 29.00 -17.37
C LYS A 4 -4.61 27.47 -17.54
N LYS A 5 -5.31 26.94 -18.54
CA LYS A 5 -5.38 25.49 -18.80
C LYS A 5 -4.29 24.97 -19.76
N LEU A 6 -3.62 25.86 -20.49
CA LEU A 6 -2.57 25.49 -21.45
C LEU A 6 -1.17 25.38 -20.82
N PHE A 7 -0.99 25.88 -19.59
CA PHE A 7 0.27 25.83 -18.84
C PHE A 7 0.10 25.05 -17.53
N GLN A 8 -0.50 23.86 -17.56
CA GLN A 8 -0.08 22.87 -16.57
C GLN A 8 1.32 22.41 -16.98
N PRO A 9 2.37 22.62 -16.18
CA PRO A 9 3.67 22.05 -16.50
C PRO A 9 3.45 20.55 -16.65
N ARG A 10 3.76 19.99 -17.82
CA ARG A 10 3.84 18.54 -18.01
C ARG A 10 4.85 18.06 -16.97
N ARG A 11 4.39 17.53 -15.85
CA ARG A 11 5.29 16.91 -14.88
C ARG A 11 5.96 15.77 -15.64
N HIS A 12 7.26 15.89 -15.85
CA HIS A 12 8.07 14.82 -16.39
C HIS A 12 7.84 13.56 -15.52
N THR A 13 7.86 12.39 -16.15
CA THR A 13 7.80 11.11 -15.45
C THR A 13 9.20 10.51 -15.50
N LYS A 14 9.77 10.19 -14.35
CA LYS A 14 10.98 9.36 -14.25
C LYS A 14 10.58 7.93 -13.98
N GLU A 15 11.19 7.01 -14.72
CA GLU A 15 10.87 5.59 -14.68
C GLU A 15 12.07 4.79 -14.19
N PHE A 16 11.83 3.85 -13.27
CA PHE A 16 12.83 3.00 -12.66
C PHE A 16 12.39 1.54 -12.68
N HIS A 17 13.35 0.63 -12.82
CA HIS A 17 13.20 -0.79 -12.65
C HIS A 17 13.81 -1.19 -11.30
N ILE A 18 13.07 -1.98 -10.52
CA ILE A 18 13.48 -2.51 -9.23
C ILE A 18 13.51 -4.02 -9.35
N PHE A 19 14.71 -4.60 -9.38
CA PHE A 19 14.90 -6.06 -9.40
C PHE A 19 15.15 -6.56 -7.99
N ILE A 20 14.44 -7.62 -7.63
CA ILE A 20 14.41 -8.16 -6.27
C ILE A 20 14.71 -9.64 -6.31
N ASP A 21 15.58 -10.06 -5.40
CA ASP A 21 15.83 -11.47 -5.10
C ASP A 21 16.13 -11.68 -3.61
N GLU A 22 16.04 -12.92 -3.14
CA GLU A 22 16.17 -13.28 -1.73
C GLU A 22 17.32 -14.24 -1.45
N SER A 23 17.83 -14.20 -0.21
CA SER A 23 18.79 -15.18 0.26
C SER A 23 18.55 -15.52 1.72
N ILE A 24 18.98 -16.71 2.14
CA ILE A 24 18.94 -17.17 3.53
C ILE A 24 20.35 -17.59 3.94
N SER A 25 20.78 -17.19 5.14
CA SER A 25 21.95 -17.77 5.80
C SER A 25 21.49 -18.95 6.67
N PHE A 26 21.87 -20.17 6.28
CA PHE A 26 21.65 -21.37 7.07
C PHE A 26 22.84 -21.63 8.01
N GLN A 27 22.59 -22.10 9.23
CA GLN A 27 23.66 -22.49 10.16
C GLN A 27 24.36 -23.79 9.74
N SER A 28 25.69 -23.85 9.92
CA SER A 28 26.35 -25.10 10.32
C SER A 28 26.23 -25.20 11.85
N GLN A 29 25.96 -26.40 12.36
CA GLN A 29 25.49 -26.72 13.73
C GLN A 29 26.32 -26.20 14.94
N SER A 30 27.36 -25.38 14.76
CA SER A 30 28.33 -25.02 15.80
C SER A 30 28.30 -23.58 16.32
N ASP A 31 27.63 -22.62 15.67
CA ASP A 31 27.70 -21.21 16.08
C ASP A 31 26.32 -20.62 16.44
N ASN A 32 26.24 -19.95 17.60
CA ASN A 32 25.07 -19.26 18.18
C ASN A 32 24.61 -18.02 17.38
N ILE A 33 24.63 -18.05 16.04
CA ILE A 33 24.25 -16.92 15.17
C ILE A 33 22.83 -17.13 14.65
N THR A 34 21.89 -16.24 15.01
CA THR A 34 20.50 -16.29 14.51
C THR A 34 20.49 -16.31 12.97
N GLU A 35 19.81 -17.30 12.38
CA GLU A 35 19.60 -17.37 10.93
C GLU A 35 18.91 -16.08 10.42
N LYS A 36 19.36 -15.57 9.27
CA LYS A 36 18.91 -14.31 8.68
C LYS A 36 18.32 -14.53 7.29
N PHE A 37 17.24 -13.81 7.04
CA PHE A 37 16.59 -13.69 5.74
C PHE A 37 16.96 -12.32 5.14
N TYR A 38 17.40 -12.33 3.89
CA TYR A 38 17.83 -11.16 3.15
C TYR A 38 16.95 -10.96 1.92
N THR A 39 16.62 -9.71 1.63
CA THR A 39 15.98 -9.30 0.38
C THR A 39 16.80 -8.17 -0.23
N GLY A 40 17.34 -8.40 -1.43
CA GLY A 40 18.13 -7.44 -2.17
C GLY A 40 17.30 -6.67 -3.18
N PHE A 41 17.55 -5.37 -3.31
CA PHE A 41 16.88 -4.49 -4.27
C PHE A 41 17.91 -3.71 -5.09
N LEU A 42 17.89 -3.90 -6.41
CA LEU A 42 18.66 -3.09 -7.35
C LEU A 42 17.74 -2.09 -8.05
N VAL A 43 18.00 -0.79 -7.89
CA VAL A 43 17.20 0.28 -8.49
C VAL A 43 17.94 0.90 -9.67
N ILE A 44 17.41 0.72 -10.87
CA ILE A 44 18.03 1.12 -12.13
C ILE A 44 17.08 2.03 -12.91
N PRO A 45 17.51 3.20 -13.42
CA PRO A 45 16.70 4.02 -14.30
C PRO A 45 16.40 3.30 -15.62
N THR A 46 15.15 3.41 -16.10
CA THR A 46 14.73 2.71 -17.33
C THR A 46 15.59 3.04 -18.55
N PHE A 47 16.04 4.28 -18.69
CA PHE A 47 16.85 4.70 -19.83
C PHE A 47 18.25 4.05 -19.87
N GLN A 48 18.73 3.50 -18.76
CA GLN A 48 20.02 2.82 -18.65
C GLN A 48 19.94 1.30 -18.86
N LEU A 49 18.73 0.73 -18.84
CA LEU A 49 18.53 -0.72 -18.75
C LEU A 49 19.07 -1.47 -19.97
N LYS A 50 18.86 -0.93 -21.17
CA LYS A 50 19.32 -1.54 -22.43
C LYS A 50 20.84 -1.66 -22.46
N ASP A 51 21.54 -0.60 -22.07
CA ASP A 51 23.01 -0.57 -22.08
C ASP A 51 23.59 -1.48 -21.01
N LEU A 52 22.98 -1.51 -19.83
CA LEU A 52 23.32 -2.47 -18.78
C LEU A 52 23.20 -3.91 -19.29
N TYR A 53 22.08 -4.26 -19.94
CA TYR A 53 21.84 -5.63 -20.41
C TYR A 53 22.83 -6.05 -21.48
N ASN A 54 23.11 -5.15 -22.43
CA ASN A 54 24.14 -5.40 -23.44
C ASN A 54 25.50 -5.64 -22.80
N ARG A 55 25.91 -4.78 -21.86
CA ARG A 55 27.22 -4.89 -21.20
C ARG A 55 27.33 -6.13 -20.33
N TYR A 56 26.28 -6.45 -19.58
CA TYR A 56 26.19 -7.64 -18.75
C TYR A 56 26.24 -8.90 -19.61
N PHE A 57 25.43 -8.95 -20.67
CA PHE A 57 25.40 -10.09 -21.58
C PHE A 57 26.78 -10.33 -22.21
N GLN A 58 27.40 -9.28 -22.76
CA GLN A 58 28.72 -9.34 -23.39
C GLN A 58 29.80 -9.83 -22.43
N LYS A 59 29.82 -9.36 -21.18
CA LYS A 59 30.90 -9.65 -20.23
C LYS A 59 30.69 -10.91 -19.38
N ILE A 60 29.44 -11.34 -19.21
CA ILE A 60 29.12 -12.50 -18.37
C ILE A 60 28.89 -13.76 -19.22
N TYR A 61 28.32 -13.63 -20.43
CA TYR A 61 28.02 -14.75 -21.32
C TYR A 61 28.82 -14.64 -22.63
N HIS A 62 30.13 -14.41 -22.52
CA HIS A 62 31.06 -14.29 -23.65
C HIS A 62 30.94 -15.39 -24.73
N SER A 63 30.37 -16.56 -24.42
CA SER A 63 30.10 -17.67 -25.35
C SER A 63 28.61 -17.82 -25.68
N HIS A 64 28.28 -18.43 -26.82
CA HIS A 64 26.88 -18.65 -27.27
C HIS A 64 26.03 -19.55 -26.34
N TYR A 65 26.62 -20.15 -25.31
CA TYR A 65 25.92 -20.98 -24.34
C TYR A 65 25.37 -20.14 -23.18
N LYS A 66 24.06 -19.85 -23.23
CA LYS A 66 23.28 -19.16 -22.20
C LYS A 66 22.97 -20.06 -21.00
N LYS A 67 23.98 -20.63 -20.33
CA LYS A 67 23.73 -21.27 -19.03
C LYS A 67 23.53 -20.16 -18.00
N GLU A 68 22.35 -20.15 -17.39
CA GLU A 68 21.99 -19.25 -16.29
C GLU A 68 23.09 -19.19 -15.23
N LYS A 69 23.39 -17.98 -14.75
CA LYS A 69 24.39 -17.75 -13.72
C LYS A 69 23.69 -17.22 -12.48
N LYS A 70 23.75 -18.03 -11.42
CA LYS A 70 23.30 -17.67 -10.08
C LYS A 70 24.47 -17.61 -9.11
N SER A 71 24.38 -16.76 -8.10
CA SER A 71 25.36 -16.51 -7.04
C SER A 71 25.86 -17.77 -6.35
N VAL A 72 24.98 -18.78 -6.23
CA VAL A 72 25.29 -20.10 -5.65
C VAL A 72 26.13 -20.99 -6.56
N ASN A 73 26.11 -20.74 -7.86
CA ASN A 73 26.73 -21.59 -8.89
C ASN A 73 27.95 -20.94 -9.55
N VAL A 74 28.39 -19.77 -9.06
CA VAL A 74 29.53 -19.04 -9.61
C VAL A 74 30.56 -18.72 -8.52
N SER A 75 31.80 -18.50 -8.95
CA SER A 75 32.87 -18.03 -8.06
C SER A 75 32.62 -16.60 -7.58
N ASP A 76 33.24 -16.24 -6.47
CA ASP A 76 33.18 -14.88 -5.93
C ASP A 76 33.77 -13.84 -6.90
N THR A 77 34.80 -14.21 -7.67
CA THR A 77 35.34 -13.39 -8.76
C THR A 77 34.30 -13.09 -9.84
N MET A 78 33.52 -14.09 -10.25
CA MET A 78 32.45 -13.91 -11.24
C MET A 78 31.31 -13.05 -10.67
N ASN A 79 30.96 -13.25 -9.40
CA ASN A 79 29.95 -12.46 -8.73
C ASN A 79 30.38 -10.98 -8.62
N ARG A 80 31.62 -10.72 -8.19
CA ARG A 80 32.20 -9.37 -8.15
C ARG A 80 32.22 -8.72 -9.53
N LEU A 81 32.63 -9.45 -10.57
CA LEU A 81 32.58 -8.95 -11.96
C LEU A 81 31.16 -8.57 -12.37
N ALA A 82 30.16 -9.40 -12.07
CA ALA A 82 28.76 -9.11 -12.35
C ALA A 82 28.31 -7.81 -11.66
N LEU A 83 28.66 -7.62 -10.39
CA LEU A 83 28.32 -6.42 -9.62
C LEU A 83 29.09 -5.17 -10.07
N ASP A 84 30.35 -5.31 -10.50
CA ASP A 84 31.15 -4.23 -11.09
C ASP A 84 30.55 -3.72 -12.40
N ILE A 85 29.94 -4.61 -13.20
CA ILE A 85 29.23 -4.23 -14.43
C ILE A 85 27.96 -3.43 -14.10
N VAL A 86 27.23 -3.84 -13.06
CA VAL A 86 25.97 -3.22 -12.64
C VAL A 86 26.19 -1.83 -12.02
N LYS A 87 27.26 -1.67 -11.22
CA LYS A 87 27.63 -0.46 -10.47
C LYS A 87 27.34 0.88 -11.17
N PRO A 88 27.84 1.15 -12.39
CA PRO A 88 27.65 2.46 -13.03
C PRO A 88 26.22 2.76 -13.49
N PHE A 89 25.32 1.77 -13.46
CA PHE A 89 23.91 1.91 -13.88
C PHE A 89 22.94 1.95 -12.69
N LEU A 90 23.45 1.81 -11.46
CA LEU A 90 22.62 1.86 -10.27
C LEU A 90 22.28 3.30 -9.92
N THR A 91 21.00 3.54 -9.62
CA THR A 91 20.63 4.68 -8.78
C THR A 91 21.04 4.36 -7.35
N ASN A 92 20.43 3.32 -6.76
CA ASN A 92 20.70 2.87 -5.39
C ASN A 92 20.63 1.33 -5.33
N ALA A 93 21.27 0.74 -4.32
CA ALA A 93 21.13 -0.67 -3.95
C ALA A 93 20.77 -0.79 -2.47
N TYR A 94 19.87 -1.71 -2.15
CA TYR A 94 19.36 -1.89 -0.79
C TYR A 94 19.36 -3.34 -0.37
N ILE A 95 19.66 -3.59 0.90
CA ILE A 95 19.46 -4.89 1.53
C ILE A 95 18.51 -4.70 2.70
N TYR A 96 17.45 -5.49 2.72
CA TYR A 96 16.61 -5.66 3.88
C TYR A 96 16.95 -6.98 4.56
N GLN A 97 17.18 -6.93 5.86
CA GLN A 97 17.55 -8.06 6.67
C GLN A 97 16.56 -8.21 7.82
N ARG A 98 16.15 -9.45 8.07
CA ARG A 98 15.40 -9.82 9.29
C ARG A 98 15.84 -11.19 9.78
N PRO A 99 15.59 -11.54 11.05
CA PRO A 99 15.68 -12.92 11.49
C PRO A 99 14.79 -13.83 10.63
N THR A 100 15.28 -15.03 10.32
CA THR A 100 14.42 -16.09 9.82
C THR A 100 13.43 -16.51 10.91
N TYR A 101 12.31 -17.08 10.48
CA TYR A 101 11.34 -17.69 11.38
C TYR A 101 11.27 -19.17 11.03
N HIS A 102 12.16 -19.96 11.62
CA HIS A 102 12.04 -21.41 11.56
C HIS A 102 10.96 -21.83 12.53
N LYS A 103 10.04 -22.67 12.07
CA LYS A 103 9.31 -23.53 13.00
C LYS A 103 9.19 -24.93 12.44
N HIS A 104 9.54 -25.85 13.31
CA HIS A 104 9.40 -27.29 13.19
C HIS A 104 7.93 -27.76 13.19
N ASP A 105 6.97 -26.87 12.95
CA ASP A 105 5.55 -27.09 13.23
C ASP A 105 4.65 -26.41 12.18
N THR A 106 3.93 -27.21 11.39
CA THR A 106 3.21 -26.84 10.16
C THR A 106 1.80 -26.28 10.40
N THR A 107 1.54 -25.73 11.60
CA THR A 107 0.23 -25.14 11.91
C THR A 107 -0.13 -23.97 11.00
N LEU A 108 -1.43 -23.82 10.71
CA LEU A 108 -1.96 -22.76 9.84
C LEU A 108 -1.56 -21.34 10.27
N ASP A 109 -1.48 -21.08 11.57
CA ASP A 109 -1.06 -19.76 12.09
C ASP A 109 0.44 -19.51 11.86
N ASN A 110 1.29 -20.55 11.91
CA ASN A 110 2.69 -20.44 11.53
C ASN A 110 2.85 -20.17 10.02
N THR A 111 2.04 -20.82 9.18
CA THR A 111 2.02 -20.57 7.73
C THR A 111 1.62 -19.13 7.42
N ILE A 112 0.60 -18.60 8.11
CA ILE A 112 0.19 -17.19 8.01
C ILE A 112 1.32 -16.26 8.46
N MET A 113 1.97 -16.56 9.59
CA MET A 113 3.10 -15.78 10.09
C MET A 113 4.22 -15.69 9.05
N GLN A 114 4.61 -16.80 8.44
CA GLN A 114 5.64 -16.82 7.39
C GLN A 114 5.26 -15.96 6.19
N GLN A 115 4.00 -16.03 5.73
CA GLN A 115 3.52 -15.17 4.64
C GLN A 115 3.64 -13.69 4.96
N VAL A 116 3.26 -13.31 6.19
CA VAL A 116 3.27 -11.91 6.61
C VAL A 116 4.70 -11.38 6.66
N LEU A 117 5.62 -12.17 7.19
CA LEU A 117 7.05 -11.85 7.23
C LEU A 117 7.64 -11.72 5.82
N MET A 118 7.23 -12.57 4.90
CA MET A 118 7.65 -12.49 3.50
C MET A 118 7.15 -11.18 2.86
N LEU A 119 5.85 -10.89 2.96
CA LEU A 119 5.27 -9.64 2.42
C LEU A 119 5.94 -8.39 3.01
N GLN A 120 6.19 -8.39 4.32
CA GLN A 120 6.89 -7.28 4.97
C GLN A 120 8.29 -7.05 4.40
N SER A 121 8.98 -8.12 4.01
CA SER A 121 10.33 -8.06 3.43
C SER A 121 10.38 -7.32 2.10
N TYR A 122 9.24 -7.15 1.41
CA TYR A 122 9.13 -6.31 0.21
C TYR A 122 8.53 -4.94 0.50
N ILE A 123 7.46 -4.90 1.30
CA ILE A 123 6.67 -3.70 1.53
C ILE A 123 7.48 -2.62 2.23
N TYR A 124 8.21 -3.00 3.28
CA TYR A 124 8.95 -2.03 4.07
C TYR A 124 10.09 -1.39 3.24
N PRO A 125 10.93 -2.16 2.53
CA PRO A 125 11.98 -1.59 1.69
C PRO A 125 11.45 -0.75 0.54
N ILE A 126 10.37 -1.19 -0.13
CA ILE A 126 9.78 -0.42 -1.23
C ILE A 126 9.35 0.98 -0.77
N LYS A 127 8.77 1.12 0.44
CA LYS A 127 8.46 2.44 1.01
C LYS A 127 9.69 3.31 1.16
N ARG A 128 10.79 2.74 1.66
CA ARG A 128 12.03 3.46 1.84
C ARG A 128 12.60 3.90 0.49
N ILE A 129 12.61 3.01 -0.50
CA ILE A 129 13.04 3.29 -1.88
C ILE A 129 12.23 4.46 -2.47
N ILE A 130 10.89 4.46 -2.30
CA ILE A 130 10.04 5.55 -2.78
C ILE A 130 10.43 6.87 -2.12
N ALA A 131 10.62 6.88 -0.79
CA ALA A 131 10.99 8.08 -0.05
C ALA A 131 12.34 8.65 -0.53
N ASP A 132 13.34 7.79 -0.70
CA ASP A 132 14.67 8.18 -1.16
C ASP A 132 14.62 8.70 -2.62
N LEU A 133 13.90 8.01 -3.52
CA LEU A 133 13.67 8.47 -4.89
C LEU A 133 12.89 9.79 -4.93
N ARG A 134 11.96 10.03 -4.01
CA ARG A 134 11.20 11.27 -3.89
C ARG A 134 12.07 12.44 -3.48
N GLN A 135 12.95 12.25 -2.51
CA GLN A 135 13.91 13.27 -2.09
C GLN A 135 14.82 13.68 -3.26
N GLN A 136 15.22 12.71 -4.08
CA GLN A 136 16.02 12.97 -5.29
C GLN A 136 15.19 13.60 -6.45
N ASN A 137 13.85 13.50 -6.41
CA ASN A 137 12.95 13.86 -7.53
C ASN A 137 11.65 14.54 -7.06
N LEU A 138 11.77 15.67 -6.35
CA LEU A 138 10.70 16.31 -5.59
C LEU A 138 9.42 16.66 -6.39
N VAL A 139 9.54 17.02 -7.68
CA VAL A 139 8.43 17.61 -8.48
C VAL A 139 7.98 16.71 -9.64
N VAL A 140 8.57 15.51 -9.75
CA VAL A 140 8.46 14.63 -10.92
C VAL A 140 7.49 13.48 -10.62
N ASN A 141 6.76 12.98 -11.61
CA ASN A 141 6.01 11.74 -11.44
C ASN A 141 7.01 10.56 -11.40
N LEU A 142 6.82 9.60 -10.50
CA LEU A 142 7.66 8.40 -10.43
C LEU A 142 6.88 7.23 -10.98
N LYS A 143 7.48 6.46 -11.88
CA LYS A 143 6.95 5.17 -12.35
C LYS A 143 7.94 4.07 -11.98
N LEU A 144 7.51 3.14 -11.14
CA LEU A 144 8.35 2.07 -10.61
C LEU A 144 7.85 0.74 -11.17
N ASN A 145 8.72 0.03 -11.88
CA ASN A 145 8.46 -1.31 -12.39
C ASN A 145 9.19 -2.32 -11.50
N ILE A 146 8.43 -3.14 -10.78
CA ILE A 146 8.94 -4.06 -9.76
C ILE A 146 8.96 -5.48 -10.32
N TYR A 147 10.12 -6.12 -10.24
CA TYR A 147 10.42 -7.45 -10.78
C TYR A 147 10.89 -8.35 -9.65
N LEU A 148 10.27 -9.52 -9.50
CA LEU A 148 10.65 -10.54 -8.54
C LEU A 148 10.93 -11.87 -9.22
N ASP A 149 11.90 -12.60 -8.71
CA ASP A 149 12.18 -13.95 -9.21
C ASP A 149 10.95 -14.83 -9.04
N GLN A 150 10.66 -15.64 -10.05
CA GLN A 150 9.60 -16.64 -10.04
C GLN A 150 10.00 -17.90 -9.26
N THR A 151 11.30 -18.25 -9.26
CA THR A 151 11.84 -19.43 -8.55
C THR A 151 12.14 -19.21 -7.07
N ASN A 152 11.70 -18.06 -6.58
CA ASN A 152 11.77 -17.59 -5.21
C ASN A 152 11.45 -18.71 -4.21
N LEU A 153 12.02 -18.63 -3.00
CA LEU A 153 11.64 -19.46 -1.83
C LEU A 153 10.13 -19.46 -1.56
N ASN A 154 9.39 -18.54 -2.20
CA ASN A 154 7.95 -18.57 -2.41
C ASN A 154 7.37 -19.83 -3.11
N SER A 155 8.14 -20.73 -3.72
CA SER A 155 7.57 -21.93 -4.36
C SER A 155 7.05 -22.97 -3.37
N GLN A 156 7.34 -22.83 -2.06
CA GLN A 156 6.70 -23.60 -0.99
C GLN A 156 5.39 -22.97 -0.49
N LEU A 157 4.97 -21.87 -1.09
CA LEU A 157 3.63 -21.31 -0.88
C LEU A 157 2.67 -22.10 -1.74
N GLU A 158 1.85 -22.97 -1.14
CA GLU A 158 0.78 -23.75 -1.82
C GLU A 158 -0.31 -22.89 -2.50
N SER A 159 -0.05 -21.61 -2.74
CA SER A 159 -0.97 -20.76 -3.47
C SER A 159 -0.20 -19.90 -4.48
N GLU A 160 -0.19 -20.38 -5.73
CA GLU A 160 -0.12 -19.52 -6.94
C GLU A 160 -1.07 -18.29 -6.85
N TYR A 161 -2.04 -18.34 -5.93
CA TYR A 161 -3.09 -17.37 -5.67
C TYR A 161 -2.75 -16.19 -4.74
N PHE A 162 -1.65 -16.22 -3.96
CA PHE A 162 -1.23 -15.06 -3.15
C PHE A 162 -0.52 -13.94 -3.93
N SER A 163 -0.63 -14.05 -5.26
CA SER A 163 -0.71 -13.06 -6.33
C SER A 163 -0.01 -11.71 -6.11
N CYS A 164 0.77 -11.36 -7.15
CA CYS A 164 1.05 -10.01 -7.64
C CYS A 164 -0.01 -8.96 -7.27
N LYS A 165 -1.29 -9.34 -7.26
CA LYS A 165 -2.46 -8.52 -6.91
C LYS A 165 -2.49 -8.07 -5.45
N LEU A 166 -2.16 -8.92 -4.47
CA LEU A 166 -2.12 -8.51 -3.05
C LEU A 166 -0.94 -7.59 -2.80
N LEU A 167 0.26 -7.93 -3.29
CA LEU A 167 1.41 -7.03 -3.18
C LEU A 167 1.17 -5.71 -3.94
N SER A 168 0.61 -5.78 -5.15
CA SER A 168 0.20 -4.58 -5.92
C SER A 168 -0.86 -3.78 -5.18
N GLN A 169 -1.84 -4.41 -4.53
CA GLN A 169 -2.85 -3.70 -3.73
C GLN A 169 -2.25 -3.05 -2.51
N ILE A 170 -1.35 -3.73 -1.81
CA ILE A 170 -0.67 -3.18 -0.65
C ILE A 170 0.20 -2.01 -1.09
N ILE A 171 1.07 -2.18 -2.09
CA ILE A 171 1.89 -1.10 -2.64
C ILE A 171 1.03 0.05 -3.19
N LYS A 172 -0.10 -0.23 -3.87
CA LYS A 172 -1.02 0.80 -4.36
C LYS A 172 -1.71 1.56 -3.21
N ASN A 173 -2.03 0.89 -2.11
CA ASN A 173 -2.55 1.53 -0.90
C ASN A 173 -1.46 2.30 -0.13
N LEU A 174 -0.18 1.95 -0.34
CA LEU A 174 0.98 2.71 0.12
C LEU A 174 1.30 3.89 -0.82
N GLY A 175 0.94 3.76 -2.09
CA GLY A 175 1.05 4.73 -3.18
C GLY A 175 -0.02 5.82 -3.19
N GLU A 176 -0.76 6.03 -2.09
CA GLU A 176 -1.50 7.29 -1.89
C GLU A 176 -0.56 8.49 -1.64
N GLU A 177 0.75 8.33 -1.83
CA GLU A 177 1.63 9.45 -2.14
C GLU A 177 1.36 9.95 -3.57
N ASN A 178 0.87 11.19 -3.69
CA ASN A 178 0.59 11.83 -4.98
C ASN A 178 1.75 11.61 -5.97
N ASN A 179 1.42 11.15 -7.18
CA ASN A 179 2.30 11.06 -8.35
C ASN A 179 3.30 9.87 -8.41
N VAL A 180 3.13 8.79 -7.62
CA VAL A 180 3.88 7.54 -7.79
C VAL A 180 2.99 6.49 -8.47
N PHE A 181 3.51 5.81 -9.50
CA PHE A 181 2.84 4.76 -10.25
C PHE A 181 3.65 3.47 -10.17
N PHE A 182 2.97 2.32 -10.04
CA PHE A 182 3.61 1.03 -9.88
C PHE A 182 3.14 0.03 -10.94
N THR A 183 4.09 -0.76 -11.43
CA THR A 183 3.82 -2.04 -12.09
C THR A 183 4.55 -3.14 -11.33
N TYR A 184 4.02 -4.35 -11.39
CA TYR A 184 4.55 -5.49 -10.67
C TYR A 184 4.48 -6.72 -11.56
N GLN A 185 5.56 -7.50 -11.61
CA GLN A 185 5.59 -8.79 -12.29
C GLN A 185 6.59 -9.75 -11.65
N THR A 186 6.27 -11.04 -11.77
CA THR A 186 7.19 -12.14 -11.48
C THR A 186 7.86 -12.57 -12.78
N CYS A 187 9.17 -12.83 -12.73
CA CYS A 187 9.95 -13.16 -13.92
C CYS A 187 10.82 -14.39 -13.67
N ASP A 188 10.93 -15.26 -14.68
CA ASP A 188 11.93 -16.32 -14.69
C ASP A 188 13.32 -15.67 -14.84
N SER A 189 14.25 -16.02 -13.94
CA SER A 189 15.63 -15.55 -13.97
C SER A 189 16.34 -15.88 -15.28
N LYS A 190 15.92 -16.92 -16.02
CA LYS A 190 16.43 -17.23 -17.37
C LYS A 190 16.03 -16.21 -18.43
N GLN A 191 14.91 -15.51 -18.23
CA GLN A 191 14.35 -14.55 -19.18
C GLN A 191 14.65 -13.10 -18.78
N GLU A 192 14.93 -12.84 -17.51
CA GLU A 192 15.17 -11.50 -16.98
C GLU A 192 16.56 -11.38 -16.32
N LEU A 193 17.50 -10.76 -17.02
CA LEU A 193 18.89 -10.59 -16.53
C LEU A 193 18.94 -9.76 -15.24
N GLY A 194 18.01 -8.82 -15.05
CA GLY A 194 17.94 -8.02 -13.84
C GLY A 194 17.70 -8.87 -12.57
N ILE A 195 16.96 -9.98 -12.68
CA ILE A 195 16.79 -10.93 -11.58
C ILE A 195 18.10 -11.65 -11.26
N GLN A 196 18.84 -12.10 -12.28
CA GLN A 196 20.16 -12.70 -12.06
C GLN A 196 21.13 -11.72 -11.39
N MET A 197 21.07 -10.43 -11.74
CA MET A 197 21.87 -9.40 -11.07
C MET A 197 21.47 -9.22 -9.60
N ALA A 198 20.17 -9.27 -9.28
CA ALA A 198 19.69 -9.19 -7.91
C ALA A 198 20.11 -10.40 -7.07
N ASP A 199 20.08 -11.61 -7.65
CA ASP A 199 20.59 -12.86 -7.04
C ASP A 199 22.09 -12.78 -6.74
N MET A 200 22.88 -12.34 -7.72
CA MET A 200 24.31 -12.07 -7.53
C MET A 200 24.54 -11.14 -6.34
N PHE A 201 23.78 -10.03 -6.28
CA PHE A 201 23.88 -9.03 -5.25
C PHE A 201 23.52 -9.53 -3.85
N VAL A 202 22.32 -10.11 -3.66
CA VAL A 202 21.86 -10.57 -2.34
C VAL A 202 22.70 -11.76 -1.85
N GLY A 203 23.13 -12.63 -2.76
CA GLY A 203 24.02 -13.74 -2.43
C GLY A 203 25.44 -13.30 -2.09
N ALA A 204 25.98 -12.26 -2.77
CA ALA A 204 27.26 -11.64 -2.41
C ALA A 204 27.20 -10.98 -1.03
N TYR A 205 26.10 -10.28 -0.73
CA TYR A 205 25.91 -9.65 0.58
C TYR A 205 25.93 -10.69 1.70
N ARG A 206 25.16 -11.77 1.55
CA ARG A 206 25.14 -12.89 2.50
C ARG A 206 26.53 -13.49 2.72
N LYS A 207 27.29 -13.72 1.64
CA LYS A 207 28.66 -14.25 1.72
C LYS A 207 29.60 -13.27 2.42
N GLN A 208 29.52 -11.99 2.08
CA GLN A 208 30.33 -10.93 2.69
C GLN A 208 30.03 -10.79 4.20
N GLU A 209 28.77 -10.86 4.64
CA GLU A 209 28.46 -10.89 6.08
C GLU A 209 29.04 -12.12 6.77
N LYS A 210 29.06 -13.28 6.10
CA LYS A 210 29.68 -14.49 6.64
C LYS A 210 31.20 -14.39 6.73
N TYR A 211 31.84 -13.80 5.73
CA TYR A 211 33.29 -13.66 5.69
C TYR A 211 33.80 -12.59 6.64
N ALA A 212 33.11 -11.46 6.78
CA ALA A 212 33.44 -10.40 7.74
C ALA A 212 33.41 -10.88 9.21
N ALA A 213 32.73 -11.99 9.52
CA ALA A 213 32.84 -12.62 10.84
C ALA A 213 34.23 -13.22 11.11
N ASN A 214 35.04 -13.45 10.06
CA ASN A 214 36.31 -14.16 10.11
C ASN A 214 37.50 -13.39 9.47
N ASP A 215 37.28 -12.45 8.55
CA ASP A 215 38.28 -11.61 7.88
C ASP A 215 37.66 -10.35 7.24
N ASP A 216 38.10 -9.16 7.66
CA ASP A 216 37.62 -7.85 7.23
C ASP A 216 37.96 -7.49 5.76
N ASN A 217 38.88 -8.22 5.11
CA ASN A 217 39.35 -7.88 3.75
C ASN A 217 38.52 -8.49 2.60
N THR A 218 37.39 -9.14 2.89
CA THR A 218 36.59 -9.87 1.90
C THR A 218 35.42 -9.05 1.34
N THR A 219 35.73 -7.92 0.68
CA THR A 219 34.70 -7.11 0.01
C THR A 219 34.27 -7.73 -1.33
N LEU A 220 33.03 -8.19 -1.41
CA LEU A 220 32.43 -8.75 -2.62
C LEU A 220 31.59 -7.73 -3.40
N ILE A 221 30.99 -6.77 -2.70
CA ILE A 221 30.12 -5.76 -3.30
C ILE A 221 30.92 -4.48 -3.56
N PRO A 222 31.08 -4.05 -4.82
CA PRO A 222 31.96 -2.93 -5.18
C PRO A 222 31.30 -1.55 -5.07
N PHE A 223 30.15 -1.43 -4.40
CA PHE A 223 29.38 -0.19 -4.28
C PHE A 223 28.67 -0.09 -2.92
N ASN A 224 28.22 1.11 -2.59
CA ASN A 224 27.53 1.37 -1.32
C ASN A 224 26.16 0.69 -1.31
N VAL A 225 25.84 0.05 -0.19
CA VAL A 225 24.56 -0.61 0.05
C VAL A 225 23.84 0.09 1.19
N THR A 226 22.58 0.45 0.97
CA THR A 226 21.73 0.95 2.05
C THR A 226 21.13 -0.25 2.78
N SER A 227 21.63 -0.52 3.99
CA SER A 227 21.14 -1.62 4.83
C SER A 227 19.91 -1.21 5.65
N MET A 228 18.92 -2.07 5.69
CA MET A 228 17.69 -1.95 6.48
C MET A 228 17.57 -3.21 7.36
N ILE A 229 17.91 -3.08 8.63
CA ILE A 229 17.87 -4.20 9.57
C ILE A 229 16.59 -4.11 10.40
N ASP A 230 15.75 -5.13 10.32
CA ASP A 230 14.53 -5.22 11.12
C ASP A 230 14.70 -6.20 12.30
N THR A 231 14.05 -5.88 13.41
CA THR A 231 14.06 -6.69 14.66
C THR A 231 12.66 -7.22 14.92
N LEU A 232 12.50 -8.40 15.54
CA LEU A 232 11.19 -9.05 15.73
C LEU A 232 10.13 -8.21 16.48
N ASN A 233 10.52 -7.07 17.07
CA ASN A 233 9.64 -6.09 17.69
C ASN A 233 8.59 -5.48 16.74
N PHE A 234 8.72 -5.64 15.42
CA PHE A 234 7.72 -5.15 14.46
C PHE A 234 6.36 -5.86 14.55
N GLN A 235 6.26 -7.02 15.21
CA GLN A 235 5.01 -7.78 15.33
C GLN A 235 3.88 -6.99 16.01
N ASN A 236 4.25 -6.00 16.83
CA ASN A 236 3.31 -5.10 17.50
C ASN A 236 2.97 -3.84 16.68
N GLN A 237 3.58 -3.66 15.51
CA GLN A 237 3.28 -2.52 14.64
C GLN A 237 1.93 -2.71 13.96
N GLY A 238 1.10 -1.66 13.94
CA GLY A 238 -0.22 -1.70 13.31
C GLY A 238 -0.20 -2.07 11.81
N THR A 239 0.94 -1.94 11.13
CA THR A 239 1.11 -2.40 9.74
C THR A 239 1.22 -3.92 9.65
N PHE A 240 2.02 -4.54 10.53
CA PHE A 240 2.14 -5.99 10.62
C PHE A 240 0.80 -6.65 10.95
N LEU A 241 0.08 -6.15 11.95
CA LEU A 241 -1.23 -6.68 12.34
C LEU A 241 -2.27 -6.58 11.21
N LYS A 242 -2.22 -5.52 10.39
CA LYS A 242 -3.07 -5.37 9.20
C LYS A 242 -2.73 -6.41 8.13
N LEU A 243 -1.44 -6.64 7.88
CA LEU A 243 -0.98 -7.69 6.96
C LEU A 243 -1.38 -9.07 7.45
N TYR A 244 -1.19 -9.35 8.74
CA TYR A 244 -1.59 -10.60 9.37
C TYR A 244 -3.09 -10.87 9.24
N GLY A 245 -3.93 -9.87 9.51
CA GLY A 245 -5.38 -9.98 9.33
C GLY A 245 -5.78 -10.23 7.86
N LEU A 246 -5.15 -9.54 6.91
CA LEU A 246 -5.42 -9.71 5.47
C LEU A 246 -5.02 -11.12 4.98
N VAL A 247 -3.83 -11.58 5.36
CA VAL A 247 -3.34 -12.90 4.97
C VAL A 247 -4.16 -14.01 5.64
N SER A 248 -4.44 -13.87 6.94
CA SER A 248 -5.29 -14.81 7.68
C SER A 248 -6.63 -15.03 7.00
N LEU A 249 -7.28 -13.96 6.56
CA LEU A 249 -8.55 -14.08 5.83
C LEU A 249 -8.39 -14.77 4.50
N THR A 250 -7.29 -14.54 3.81
CA THR A 250 -7.12 -15.06 2.45
C THR A 250 -6.75 -16.55 2.48
N MET A 251 -5.99 -17.00 3.49
CA MET A 251 -5.59 -18.40 3.66
C MET A 251 -6.64 -19.26 4.37
N LYS A 252 -7.37 -18.73 5.36
CA LYS A 252 -8.32 -19.51 6.16
C LYS A 252 -9.62 -19.89 5.41
N GLY A 253 -9.81 -19.46 4.16
CA GLY A 253 -11.08 -19.67 3.44
C GLY A 253 -12.24 -19.11 4.27
N PRO A 254 -12.28 -17.78 4.48
CA PRO A 254 -12.94 -17.19 5.61
C PRO A 254 -14.44 -17.40 5.45
N THR A 255 -15.07 -17.96 6.48
CA THR A 255 -16.52 -18.11 6.45
C THR A 255 -17.15 -16.72 6.35
N LYS A 256 -18.41 -16.65 5.92
CA LYS A 256 -19.19 -15.40 5.93
C LYS A 256 -19.17 -14.72 7.31
N LYS A 257 -19.04 -15.51 8.38
CA LYS A 257 -18.91 -15.05 9.76
C LYS A 257 -17.55 -14.39 10.00
N ASP A 258 -16.45 -14.99 9.56
CA ASP A 258 -15.09 -14.45 9.72
C ASP A 258 -14.89 -13.14 8.95
N LEU A 259 -15.40 -13.07 7.72
CA LEU A 259 -15.43 -11.83 6.94
C LEU A 259 -16.24 -10.74 7.64
N THR A 260 -17.32 -11.12 8.32
CA THR A 260 -18.15 -10.17 9.09
C THR A 260 -17.43 -9.71 10.35
N THR A 261 -16.74 -10.61 11.05
CA THR A 261 -15.93 -10.32 12.24
C THR A 261 -14.74 -9.44 11.90
N PHE A 262 -14.02 -9.72 10.82
CA PHE A 262 -12.91 -8.88 10.37
C PHE A 262 -13.37 -7.51 9.88
N LYS A 263 -14.47 -7.45 9.11
CA LYS A 263 -15.09 -6.16 8.76
C LYS A 263 -15.50 -5.37 10.01
N LYS A 264 -15.94 -6.05 11.07
CA LYS A 264 -16.26 -5.44 12.37
C LYS A 264 -15.00 -4.97 13.09
N PHE A 265 -13.92 -5.75 13.08
CA PHE A 265 -12.62 -5.40 13.64
C PHE A 265 -12.00 -4.20 12.92
N LEU A 266 -11.84 -4.25 11.59
CA LEU A 266 -11.36 -3.12 10.79
C LEU A 266 -12.23 -1.88 10.98
N LYS A 267 -13.55 -2.05 11.05
CA LYS A 267 -14.46 -0.95 11.37
C LYS A 267 -14.16 -0.36 12.74
N ASN A 268 -13.92 -1.18 13.76
CA ASN A 268 -13.64 -0.71 15.12
C ASN A 268 -12.27 -0.02 15.22
N GLU A 269 -11.24 -0.59 14.60
CA GLU A 269 -9.91 0.03 14.44
C GLU A 269 -10.02 1.39 13.76
N LEU A 270 -10.70 1.46 12.60
CA LEU A 270 -10.88 2.71 11.86
C LEU A 270 -11.91 3.66 12.48
N ASP A 271 -12.70 3.22 13.46
CA ASP A 271 -13.63 4.04 14.23
C ASP A 271 -13.06 4.45 15.59
N SER A 272 -11.87 3.98 15.97
CA SER A 272 -11.21 4.29 17.24
C SER A 272 -10.74 5.74 17.29
N ASP A 273 -10.61 6.25 18.51
CA ASP A 273 -10.32 7.68 18.73
C ASP A 273 -8.89 8.07 18.31
N SER A 274 -7.98 7.11 18.16
CA SER A 274 -6.60 7.32 17.68
C SER A 274 -6.50 7.68 16.19
N TYR A 275 -7.56 7.45 15.39
CA TYR A 275 -7.64 7.83 13.97
C TYR A 275 -8.60 9.00 13.69
N GLN A 276 -8.90 9.81 14.72
CA GLN A 276 -9.62 11.07 14.51
C GLN A 276 -8.69 12.11 13.87
N TYR A 277 -8.95 12.45 12.61
CA TYR A 277 -8.26 13.57 11.97
C TYR A 277 -9.06 14.87 12.18
N PRO A 278 -8.40 16.03 12.38
CA PRO A 278 -9.07 17.31 12.54
C PRO A 278 -9.59 17.88 11.20
N LYS A 279 -10.25 17.07 10.36
CA LYS A 279 -10.93 17.56 9.15
C LYS A 279 -12.40 17.87 9.48
N ARG A 280 -12.73 19.15 9.55
CA ARG A 280 -14.13 19.63 9.63
C ARG A 280 -14.89 19.22 8.37
N ASN A 281 -16.09 18.69 8.53
CA ASN A 281 -16.94 18.26 7.40
C ASN A 281 -17.59 19.47 6.71
N ASN A 282 -17.45 19.59 5.40
CA ASN A 282 -18.06 20.68 4.64
C ASN A 282 -19.47 20.31 4.18
N PHE A 283 -20.48 21.03 4.70
CA PHE A 283 -21.89 20.86 4.33
C PHE A 283 -22.45 22.04 3.51
N ASN A 284 -21.59 22.94 2.97
CA ASN A 284 -22.02 24.15 2.27
C ASN A 284 -22.94 23.84 1.08
N THR A 285 -22.60 22.85 0.27
CA THR A 285 -23.40 22.43 -0.89
C THR A 285 -24.81 21.99 -0.48
N ILE A 286 -24.94 21.24 0.62
CA ILE A 286 -26.25 20.77 1.09
C ILE A 286 -27.07 21.93 1.63
N ARG A 287 -26.45 22.84 2.40
CA ARG A 287 -27.11 24.04 2.89
C ARG A 287 -27.71 24.86 1.75
N ALA A 288 -26.92 25.13 0.71
CA ALA A 288 -27.38 25.86 -0.46
C ALA A 288 -28.58 25.20 -1.13
N LYS A 289 -28.55 23.86 -1.31
CA LYS A 289 -29.67 23.13 -1.93
C LYS A 289 -30.91 23.08 -1.04
N LEU A 290 -30.76 22.95 0.27
CA LEU A 290 -31.86 23.02 1.23
C LEU A 290 -32.55 24.39 1.22
N THR A 291 -31.77 25.46 1.11
CA THR A 291 -32.32 26.82 0.96
C THR A 291 -33.09 26.96 -0.35
N LYS A 292 -32.59 26.43 -1.47
CA LYS A 292 -33.33 26.41 -2.74
C LYS A 292 -34.65 25.63 -2.63
N ALA A 293 -34.63 24.47 -1.95
CA ALA A 293 -35.82 23.65 -1.75
C ALA A 293 -36.93 24.37 -0.96
N LYS A 294 -36.56 25.22 0.00
CA LYS A 294 -37.50 26.03 0.80
C LYS A 294 -38.40 26.91 -0.07
N ASN A 295 -37.92 27.36 -1.22
CA ASN A 295 -38.65 28.24 -2.14
C ASN A 295 -39.58 27.47 -3.10
N LYS A 296 -39.63 26.13 -3.02
CA LYS A 296 -40.45 25.29 -3.91
C LYS A 296 -41.53 24.46 -3.18
N THR A 297 -41.72 24.67 -1.88
CA THR A 297 -42.58 23.83 -1.01
C THR A 297 -44.09 24.05 -1.15
N TYR A 298 -44.58 24.50 -2.30
CA TYR A 298 -45.99 24.85 -2.54
C TYR A 298 -46.81 23.63 -2.98
N GLN A 299 -46.17 22.63 -3.59
CA GLN A 299 -46.83 21.41 -4.08
C GLN A 299 -46.70 20.26 -3.09
N GLU A 300 -47.81 19.58 -2.79
CA GLU A 300 -47.84 18.48 -1.83
C GLU A 300 -47.00 17.27 -2.28
N GLU A 301 -47.03 16.91 -3.57
CA GLU A 301 -46.24 15.80 -4.11
C GLU A 301 -44.72 16.06 -3.97
N PHE A 302 -44.30 17.29 -4.26
CA PHE A 302 -42.93 17.75 -4.03
C PHE A 302 -42.57 17.64 -2.54
N ASN A 303 -43.43 18.13 -1.65
CA ASN A 303 -43.20 18.09 -0.20
C ASN A 303 -43.08 16.65 0.32
N ARG A 304 -43.90 15.72 -0.19
CA ARG A 304 -43.82 14.29 0.17
C ARG A 304 -42.49 13.67 -0.24
N LYS A 305 -42.03 13.93 -1.47
CA LYS A 305 -40.72 13.45 -1.96
C LYS A 305 -39.57 14.08 -1.17
N LEU A 306 -39.63 15.39 -0.90
CA LEU A 306 -38.61 16.11 -0.15
C LEU A 306 -38.48 15.60 1.29
N VAL A 307 -39.57 15.49 2.02
CA VAL A 307 -39.58 15.00 3.41
C VAL A 307 -38.98 13.59 3.48
N ARG A 308 -39.28 12.70 2.54
CA ARG A 308 -38.67 11.36 2.47
C ARG A 308 -37.14 11.42 2.30
N ILE A 309 -36.64 12.30 1.43
CA ILE A 309 -35.19 12.49 1.22
C ILE A 309 -34.53 13.06 2.49
N LEU A 310 -35.16 14.02 3.16
CA LEU A 310 -34.65 14.62 4.40
C LEU A 310 -34.61 13.60 5.56
N VAL A 311 -35.66 12.80 5.71
CA VAL A 311 -35.72 11.71 6.70
C VAL A 311 -34.61 10.68 6.44
N SER A 312 -34.37 10.33 5.18
CA SER A 312 -33.29 9.42 4.77
C SER A 312 -31.89 9.96 5.15
N LEU A 313 -31.65 11.25 4.90
CA LEU A 313 -30.41 11.90 5.31
C LEU A 313 -30.27 11.92 6.84
N ASN A 314 -31.32 12.31 7.56
CA ASN A 314 -31.29 12.37 9.02
C ASN A 314 -31.01 11.00 9.65
N LYS A 315 -31.63 9.92 9.15
CA LYS A 315 -31.31 8.54 9.55
C LYS A 315 -29.84 8.20 9.32
N SER A 316 -29.29 8.60 8.17
CA SER A 316 -27.87 8.37 7.84
C SER A 316 -26.95 9.11 8.81
N LEU A 317 -27.24 10.38 9.11
CA LEU A 317 -26.44 11.18 10.05
C LEU A 317 -26.52 10.61 11.48
N THR A 318 -27.70 10.25 11.96
CA THR A 318 -27.86 9.60 13.28
C THR A 318 -27.00 8.34 13.38
N LYS A 319 -26.98 7.50 12.33
CA LYS A 319 -26.19 6.28 12.28
C LYS A 319 -24.67 6.53 12.24
N ILE A 320 -24.23 7.59 11.58
CA ILE A 320 -22.80 7.91 11.44
C ILE A 320 -22.25 8.52 12.73
N TYR A 321 -22.95 9.47 13.32
CA TYR A 321 -22.49 10.21 14.49
C TYR A 321 -22.78 9.47 15.81
N GLY A 322 -23.85 8.68 15.89
CA GLY A 322 -24.14 7.79 17.02
C GLY A 322 -24.11 8.52 18.37
N ASN A 323 -23.29 8.03 19.30
CA ASN A 323 -23.15 8.63 20.64
C ASN A 323 -22.49 10.01 20.63
N LYS A 324 -21.85 10.41 19.51
CA LYS A 324 -21.26 11.76 19.34
C LYS A 324 -22.28 12.80 18.87
N LEU A 325 -23.58 12.47 18.85
CA LEU A 325 -24.63 13.44 18.54
C LEU A 325 -24.73 14.49 19.67
N PRO A 326 -24.74 15.81 19.35
CA PRO A 326 -24.91 16.84 20.37
C PRO A 326 -26.24 16.69 21.10
N LYS A 327 -26.30 17.08 22.39
CA LYS A 327 -27.55 17.04 23.19
C LYS A 327 -28.72 17.72 22.49
N ALA A 328 -28.44 18.83 21.78
CA ALA A 328 -29.45 19.58 21.04
C ALA A 328 -29.79 18.99 19.65
N TYR A 329 -29.28 17.82 19.27
CA TYR A 329 -29.54 17.22 17.95
C TYR A 329 -30.98 16.74 17.83
N ILE A 330 -31.68 17.13 16.75
CA ILE A 330 -33.08 16.81 16.56
C ILE A 330 -33.19 15.43 15.89
N LYS A 331 -33.60 14.40 16.64
CA LYS A 331 -33.72 13.03 16.14
C LYS A 331 -34.93 12.82 15.22
N ASN A 332 -36.04 13.50 15.50
CA ASN A 332 -37.30 13.31 14.78
C ASN A 332 -37.62 14.53 13.90
N LEU A 333 -37.90 14.27 12.63
CA LEU A 333 -38.36 15.27 11.66
C LEU A 333 -39.89 15.15 11.48
N SER A 334 -40.55 16.22 11.04
CA SER A 334 -42.00 16.17 10.79
C SER A 334 -42.32 15.22 9.64
N GLN A 335 -43.36 14.41 9.82
CA GLN A 335 -43.89 13.49 8.80
C GLN A 335 -45.03 14.11 7.99
N LYS A 336 -45.47 15.32 8.34
CA LYS A 336 -46.55 16.04 7.66
C LYS A 336 -46.01 16.77 6.42
N TYR A 337 -46.77 16.75 5.33
CA TYR A 337 -46.34 17.25 4.01
C TYR A 337 -46.82 18.66 3.66
N ASN A 338 -47.47 19.37 4.58
CA ASN A 338 -47.85 20.77 4.33
C ASN A 338 -46.63 21.70 4.36
N ARG A 339 -46.77 22.87 3.73
CA ARG A 339 -45.70 23.87 3.56
C ARG A 339 -44.98 24.23 4.87
N ASN A 340 -45.73 24.51 5.92
CA ASN A 340 -45.18 24.92 7.22
C ASN A 340 -44.35 23.80 7.86
N ASN A 341 -44.84 22.57 7.82
CA ASN A 341 -44.11 21.41 8.34
C ASN A 341 -42.87 21.08 7.51
N CYS A 342 -42.94 21.18 6.19
CA CYS A 342 -41.80 20.96 5.31
C CYS A 342 -40.68 21.99 5.58
N ASN A 343 -41.05 23.27 5.68
CA ASN A 343 -40.11 24.35 6.02
C ASN A 343 -39.48 24.14 7.40
N ARG A 344 -40.26 23.69 8.39
CA ARG A 344 -39.74 23.32 9.72
C ARG A 344 -38.75 22.16 9.64
N THR A 345 -39.04 21.14 8.83
CA THR A 345 -38.16 19.99 8.60
C THR A 345 -36.85 20.39 7.94
N ILE A 346 -36.88 21.27 6.93
CA ILE A 346 -35.67 21.83 6.29
C ILE A 346 -34.84 22.62 7.31
N ALA A 347 -35.46 23.49 8.09
CA ALA A 347 -34.77 24.29 9.11
C ALA A 347 -34.11 23.41 10.19
N ASN A 348 -34.83 22.38 10.66
CA ASN A 348 -34.28 21.41 11.60
C ASN A 348 -33.09 20.65 11.00
N MET A 349 -33.17 20.28 9.72
CA MET A 349 -32.07 19.62 9.02
C MET A 349 -30.82 20.51 8.92
N GLN A 350 -30.99 21.79 8.59
CA GLN A 350 -29.89 22.77 8.56
C GLN A 350 -29.26 22.96 9.95
N ARG A 351 -30.07 23.03 11.02
CA ARG A 351 -29.58 23.09 12.41
C ARG A 351 -28.80 21.84 12.80
N ASN A 352 -29.30 20.66 12.44
CA ASN A 352 -28.60 19.39 12.66
C ASN A 352 -27.23 19.41 11.98
N ILE A 353 -27.17 19.77 10.70
CA ILE A 353 -25.92 19.89 9.93
C ILE A 353 -24.92 20.84 10.61
N ASN A 354 -25.35 22.03 11.06
CA ASN A 354 -24.46 23.00 11.71
C ASN A 354 -23.85 22.46 13.01
N LYS A 355 -24.63 21.70 13.78
CA LYS A 355 -24.16 21.05 15.01
C LYS A 355 -23.15 19.95 14.71
N LEU A 356 -23.39 19.16 13.66
CA LEU A 356 -22.52 18.06 13.25
C LEU A 356 -21.22 18.51 12.58
N GLN A 357 -21.21 19.65 11.90
CA GLN A 357 -20.01 20.20 11.25
C GLN A 357 -18.84 20.40 12.23
N LYS A 358 -19.15 20.66 13.51
CA LYS A 358 -18.17 20.92 14.57
C LYS A 358 -17.59 19.63 15.20
N ILE A 359 -18.15 18.46 14.88
CA ILE A 359 -17.75 17.19 15.47
C ILE A 359 -16.68 16.52 14.62
N GLN A 360 -15.59 16.10 15.26
CA GLN A 360 -14.54 15.32 14.63
C GLN A 360 -15.00 13.88 14.41
N LEU A 361 -14.68 13.34 13.24
CA LEU A 361 -15.02 11.99 12.84
C LEU A 361 -13.76 11.22 12.48
N SER A 362 -13.81 9.91 12.70
CA SER A 362 -12.82 8.98 12.18
C SER A 362 -12.83 8.95 10.64
N ILE A 363 -11.74 8.48 10.03
CA ILE A 363 -11.61 8.36 8.56
C ILE A 363 -12.81 7.57 7.97
N PHE A 364 -13.18 6.46 8.60
CA PHE A 364 -14.25 5.61 8.09
C PHE A 364 -15.64 6.27 8.17
N LYS A 365 -15.91 7.01 9.25
CA LYS A 365 -17.14 7.81 9.38
C LYS A 365 -17.18 8.96 8.37
N ILE A 366 -16.05 9.59 8.07
CA ILE A 366 -15.93 10.61 7.00
C ILE A 366 -16.25 9.99 5.63
N PHE A 367 -15.72 8.81 5.33
CA PHE A 367 -16.01 8.11 4.08
C PHE A 367 -17.51 7.80 3.93
N LYS A 368 -18.13 7.23 4.97
CA LYS A 368 -19.58 6.99 5.00
C LYS A 368 -20.40 8.26 4.83
N LEU A 369 -19.98 9.33 5.51
CA LEU A 369 -20.63 10.63 5.38
C LEU A 369 -20.57 11.12 3.93
N LYS A 370 -19.40 11.12 3.29
CA LYS A 370 -19.26 11.53 1.87
C LYS A 370 -20.19 10.74 0.95
N LEU A 371 -20.29 9.42 1.14
CA LEU A 371 -21.22 8.57 0.36
C LEU A 371 -22.69 8.95 0.59
N SER A 372 -23.11 9.10 1.85
CA SER A 372 -24.47 9.53 2.20
C SER A 372 -24.81 10.89 1.61
N LEU A 373 -23.89 11.86 1.69
CA LEU A 373 -24.07 13.19 1.13
C LEU A 373 -24.14 13.16 -0.40
N ARG A 374 -23.31 12.35 -1.06
CA ARG A 374 -23.37 12.17 -2.53
C ARG A 374 -24.72 11.60 -2.98
N ARG A 375 -25.22 10.58 -2.27
CA ARG A 375 -26.54 9.98 -2.55
C ARG A 375 -27.67 10.98 -2.32
N PHE A 376 -27.63 11.70 -1.21
CA PHE A 376 -28.60 12.75 -0.89
C PHE A 376 -28.61 13.85 -1.96
N ASN A 377 -27.44 14.35 -2.35
CA ASN A 377 -27.32 15.37 -3.39
C ASN A 377 -27.93 14.91 -4.70
N LYS A 378 -27.64 13.67 -5.15
CA LYS A 378 -28.24 13.10 -6.37
C LYS A 378 -29.77 12.99 -6.28
N GLN A 379 -30.31 12.65 -5.11
CA GLN A 379 -31.76 12.58 -4.92
C GLN A 379 -32.40 13.97 -4.92
N LEU A 380 -31.75 14.94 -4.29
CA LEU A 380 -32.24 16.31 -4.23
C LEU A 380 -32.15 17.01 -5.59
N ASP A 381 -31.10 16.75 -6.38
CA ASP A 381 -30.94 17.29 -7.74
C ASP A 381 -31.98 16.72 -8.72
N LYS A 382 -32.50 15.52 -8.48
CA LYS A 382 -33.62 14.98 -9.25
C LYS A 382 -34.96 15.58 -8.88
N LEU A 383 -35.06 16.18 -7.70
CA LEU A 383 -36.31 16.72 -7.16
C LEU A 383 -36.43 18.24 -7.38
N LEU A 384 -35.30 18.96 -7.33
CA LEU A 384 -35.20 20.40 -7.57
C LEU A 384 -35.11 20.71 -9.05
#